data_AF-A0A2W1AKG3-F1
#
_entry.id   AF-A0A2W1AKG3-F1
#
_cell.length_a   1.000
_cell.length_b   1.000
_cell.length_c   1.000
_cell.angle_alpha   90.00
_cell.angle_beta   90.00
_cell.angle_gamma   90.00
#
_symmetry.space_group_name_H-M   'P 1'
#
loop_
_entity.id
_entity.type
_entity.pdbx_description
1 polymer ?
#
loop_
_entity_poly.entity_id
_entity_poly.type
_entity_poly.pdbx_seq_one_letter_code
_entity_poly.pdbx_strand_id
1 'polypeptide(L)'
;MKLGDVFMKKETSATEKANHSMCSGTVKIPGTAEETTIHLAVSLDDKSVELNFTDLELRNINFQISRVTVRNLLKYDELHFVTTDLPIKEVEMQWKANIARADNSVAGVIIVKPNKLKVTGEVGFSLVQVK
;
A
#
# COMPACT_ATOMS: atom_id res chain seq x y z
N MET A 1 50.98 3.09 36.38
CA MET A 1 49.67 3.32 37.03
C MET A 1 49.16 4.71 36.68
N LYS A 2 48.36 4.83 35.61
CA LYS A 2 47.13 5.67 35.50
C LYS A 2 46.62 5.60 34.05
N LEU A 3 45.39 5.09 33.93
CA LEU A 3 44.50 5.12 32.77
C LEU A 3 43.93 6.54 32.56
N GLY A 4 43.51 6.80 31.32
CA GLY A 4 42.56 7.87 30.92
C GLY A 4 42.96 8.45 29.56
N ASP A 5 42.14 8.58 28.52
CA ASP A 5 40.74 8.25 28.29
C ASP A 5 40.59 7.92 26.79
N VAL A 6 39.91 6.82 26.46
CA VAL A 6 39.54 6.47 25.08
C VAL A 6 38.27 7.26 24.74
N PHE A 7 38.41 8.29 23.91
CA PHE A 7 37.28 8.96 23.29
C PHE A 7 36.62 8.04 22.24
N MET A 8 35.66 7.24 22.70
CA MET A 8 34.67 6.60 21.84
C MET A 8 33.69 7.67 21.35
N LYS A 9 33.83 8.12 20.10
CA LYS A 9 32.74 8.79 19.40
C LYS A 9 31.67 7.75 19.10
N LYS A 10 30.60 7.74 19.90
CA LYS A 10 29.32 7.15 19.51
C LYS A 10 28.80 7.98 18.34
N GLU A 11 28.96 7.47 17.12
CA GLU A 11 28.12 7.88 16.01
C GLU A 11 26.75 7.24 16.25
N THR A 12 25.87 8.06 16.80
CA THR A 12 24.43 7.82 16.89
C THR A 12 23.92 7.59 15.48
N SER A 13 23.64 6.34 15.14
CA SER A 13 22.77 6.01 14.02
C SER A 13 21.41 6.67 14.28
N ALA A 14 21.22 7.84 13.68
CA ALA A 14 19.90 8.42 13.54
C ALA A 14 19.07 7.43 12.74
N THR A 15 18.18 6.72 13.42
CA THR A 15 17.15 5.91 12.79
C THR A 15 16.28 6.88 12.00
N GLU A 16 16.52 6.98 10.70
CA GLU A 16 15.58 7.58 9.76
C GLU A 16 14.25 6.87 9.99
N LYS A 17 13.27 7.59 10.54
CA LYS A 17 11.90 7.12 10.58
C LYS A 17 11.50 6.95 9.12
N ALA A 18 11.48 5.71 8.64
CA ALA A 18 10.78 5.39 7.41
C ALA A 18 9.35 5.91 7.56
N ASN A 19 8.94 6.87 6.73
CA ASN A 19 7.59 7.43 6.69
C ASN A 19 6.62 6.42 6.07
N HIS A 20 6.64 5.20 6.58
CA HIS A 20 5.84 4.10 6.10
C HIS A 20 4.50 4.12 6.84
N SER A 21 3.43 4.44 6.13
CA SER A 21 2.07 4.40 6.67
C SER A 21 1.45 3.05 6.33
N MET A 22 1.13 2.25 7.35
CA MET A 22 0.39 1.01 7.18
C MET A 22 -1.11 1.29 7.35
N CYS A 23 -1.91 0.84 6.40
CA CYS A 23 -3.37 0.99 6.40
C CYS A 23 -4.03 -0.38 6.33
N SER A 24 -5.15 -0.57 7.02
CA SER A 24 -5.87 -1.84 7.06
C SER A 24 -7.35 -1.64 6.86
N GLY A 25 -8.00 -2.60 6.22
CA GLY A 25 -9.45 -2.62 6.04
C GLY A 25 -9.90 -3.75 5.15
N THR A 26 -11.22 -3.89 5.04
CA THR A 26 -11.86 -4.94 4.25
C THR A 26 -12.21 -4.42 2.86
N VAL A 27 -11.88 -5.20 1.83
CA VAL A 27 -12.06 -4.82 0.43
C VAL A 27 -12.55 -6.00 -0.39
N LYS A 28 -13.51 -5.77 -1.28
CA LYS A 28 -13.88 -6.74 -2.32
C LYS A 28 -12.99 -6.57 -3.54
N ILE A 29 -12.08 -7.49 -3.77
CA ILE A 29 -11.22 -7.44 -4.96
C ILE A 29 -12.06 -7.87 -6.18
N PRO A 30 -12.09 -7.09 -7.28
CA PRO A 30 -12.82 -7.51 -8.47
C PRO A 30 -12.38 -8.89 -8.96
N GLY A 31 -13.34 -9.78 -9.17
CA GLY A 31 -13.07 -11.18 -9.53
C GLY A 31 -13.04 -12.15 -8.34
N THR A 32 -13.15 -11.69 -7.08
CA THR A 32 -13.43 -12.54 -5.92
C THR A 32 -14.92 -12.57 -5.58
N ALA A 33 -15.36 -13.65 -4.92
CA ALA A 33 -16.72 -13.77 -4.40
C ALA A 33 -16.89 -12.92 -3.13
N GLU A 34 -15.96 -13.09 -2.19
CA GLU A 34 -16.01 -12.52 -0.85
C GLU A 34 -15.06 -11.33 -0.70
N GLU A 35 -15.34 -10.55 0.34
CA GLU A 35 -14.45 -9.51 0.85
C GLU A 35 -13.23 -10.10 1.57
N THR A 36 -12.11 -9.40 1.53
CA THR A 36 -10.86 -9.79 2.20
C THR A 36 -10.25 -8.62 2.97
N THR A 37 -9.57 -8.91 4.07
CA THR A 37 -8.78 -7.89 4.76
C THR A 37 -7.46 -7.70 4.05
N ILE A 38 -7.15 -6.43 3.72
CA ILE A 38 -5.88 -6.03 3.15
C ILE A 38 -5.08 -5.18 4.13
N HIS A 39 -3.77 -5.26 3.99
CA HIS A 39 -2.82 -4.34 4.58
C HIS A 39 -2.09 -3.62 3.44
N LEU A 40 -2.29 -2.31 3.35
CA LEU A 40 -1.67 -1.44 2.37
C LEU A 40 -0.59 -0.61 3.06
N ALA A 41 0.66 -0.89 2.73
CA ALA A 41 1.81 -0.17 3.24
C ALA A 41 2.25 0.84 2.18
N VAL A 42 2.37 2.13 2.55
CA VAL A 42 2.70 3.22 1.62
C VAL A 42 3.87 4.03 2.17
N SER A 43 4.92 4.20 1.37
CA SER A 43 5.94 5.24 1.58
C SER A 43 5.74 6.34 0.54
N LEU A 44 5.34 7.52 0.99
CA LEU A 44 5.09 8.67 0.11
C LEU A 44 6.39 9.23 -0.47
N ASP A 45 7.46 9.21 0.32
CA ASP A 45 8.79 9.72 -0.07
C ASP A 45 9.45 8.78 -1.08
N ASP A 46 9.42 7.47 -0.82
CA ASP A 46 10.01 6.46 -1.70
C ASP A 46 9.11 6.10 -2.89
N LYS A 47 7.86 6.61 -2.90
CA LYS A 47 6.81 6.24 -3.87
C LYS A 47 6.69 4.73 -4.01
N SER A 48 6.64 4.05 -2.87
CA SER A 48 6.52 2.59 -2.80
C SER A 48 5.19 2.19 -2.17
N VAL A 49 4.68 1.04 -2.62
CA VAL A 49 3.45 0.43 -2.12
C VAL A 49 3.69 -1.05 -1.93
N GLU A 50 3.25 -1.57 -0.80
CA GLU A 50 3.12 -2.99 -0.53
C GLU A 50 1.65 -3.31 -0.25
N LEU A 51 1.17 -4.42 -0.79
CA LEU A 51 -0.19 -4.89 -0.60
C LEU A 51 -0.14 -6.33 -0.10
N ASN A 52 -0.68 -6.57 1.08
CA ASN A 52 -0.75 -7.88 1.71
C ASN A 52 -2.20 -8.26 1.99
N PHE A 53 -2.48 -9.57 1.95
CA PHE A 53 -3.80 -10.14 2.22
C PHE A 53 -3.74 -11.03 3.45
N THR A 54 -4.79 -10.97 4.27
CA THR A 54 -4.95 -11.96 5.35
C THR A 54 -5.49 -13.29 4.82
N ASP A 55 -6.24 -13.24 3.72
CA ASP A 55 -6.75 -14.43 3.04
C ASP A 55 -5.61 -15.26 2.45
N LEU A 56 -5.63 -16.57 2.71
CA LEU A 56 -4.56 -17.48 2.32
C LEU A 56 -4.48 -17.73 0.82
N GLU A 57 -5.61 -17.73 0.11
CA GLU A 57 -5.62 -17.92 -1.33
C GLU A 57 -4.96 -16.74 -2.01
N LEU A 58 -5.35 -15.51 -1.62
CA LEU A 58 -4.77 -14.28 -2.15
C LEU A 58 -3.32 -14.06 -1.73
N ARG A 59 -2.95 -14.40 -0.50
CA ARG A 59 -1.59 -14.22 0.03
C ARG A 59 -0.54 -15.01 -0.76
N ASN A 60 -0.91 -16.15 -1.33
CA ASN A 60 0.01 -17.00 -2.09
C ASN A 60 0.06 -16.67 -3.59
N ILE A 61 -0.74 -15.69 -4.05
CA ILE A 61 -0.70 -15.24 -5.44
C ILE A 61 0.55 -14.40 -5.67
N ASN A 62 1.32 -14.76 -6.69
CA ASN A 62 2.40 -13.92 -7.17
C ASN A 62 1.85 -12.88 -8.15
N PHE A 63 1.56 -11.68 -7.65
CA PHE A 63 1.09 -10.55 -8.44
C PHE A 63 2.17 -9.45 -8.48
N GLN A 64 2.04 -8.51 -9.41
CA GLN A 64 2.99 -7.39 -9.55
C GLN A 64 2.30 -6.06 -9.26
N ILE A 65 3.02 -5.17 -8.56
CA ILE A 65 2.63 -3.77 -8.38
C ILE A 65 3.50 -2.91 -9.30
N SER A 66 2.88 -2.01 -10.05
CA SER A 66 3.57 -1.11 -10.96
C SER A 66 2.92 0.27 -11.03
N ARG A 67 3.61 1.21 -11.71
CA ARG A 67 3.10 2.56 -12.01
C ARG A 67 2.67 3.35 -10.76
N VAL A 68 3.40 3.18 -9.67
CA VAL A 68 3.15 3.91 -8.42
C VAL A 68 3.37 5.40 -8.65
N THR A 69 2.34 6.19 -8.38
CA THR A 69 2.36 7.65 -8.44
C THR A 69 1.82 8.19 -7.14
N VAL A 70 2.57 9.11 -6.54
CA VAL A 70 2.15 9.85 -5.35
C VAL A 70 2.11 11.33 -5.68
N ARG A 71 1.01 11.99 -5.33
CA ARG A 71 0.89 13.45 -5.41
C ARG A 71 0.53 14.01 -4.04
N ASN A 72 1.44 14.79 -3.48
CA ASN A 72 1.24 15.41 -2.19
C ASN A 72 0.35 16.67 -2.33
N LEU A 73 -0.79 16.70 -1.65
CA LEU A 73 -1.67 17.87 -1.60
C LEU A 73 -1.84 18.34 -0.15
N LEU A 74 -2.45 19.52 0.01
CA LEU A 74 -2.56 20.19 1.32
C LEU A 74 -3.36 19.38 2.35
N LYS A 75 -4.42 18.69 1.91
CA LYS A 75 -5.36 17.99 2.81
C LYS A 75 -5.23 16.46 2.77
N TYR A 76 -4.75 15.94 1.65
CA TYR A 76 -4.62 14.50 1.40
C TYR A 76 -3.48 14.26 0.43
N ASP A 77 -3.01 13.03 0.37
CA ASP A 77 -2.09 12.58 -0.67
C ASP A 77 -2.85 11.68 -1.66
N GLU A 78 -2.65 11.89 -2.96
CA GLU A 78 -3.19 11.00 -3.98
C GLU A 78 -2.19 9.87 -4.23
N LEU A 79 -2.66 8.63 -4.11
CA LEU A 79 -1.91 7.42 -4.43
C LEU A 79 -2.57 6.69 -5.59
N HIS A 80 -1.83 6.50 -6.67
CA HIS A 80 -2.22 5.66 -7.79
C HIS A 80 -1.22 4.53 -7.99
N PHE A 81 -1.68 3.31 -8.24
CA PHE A 81 -0.83 2.20 -8.66
C PHE A 81 -1.64 1.18 -9.47
N VAL A 82 -0.96 0.22 -10.08
CA VAL A 82 -1.57 -0.85 -10.85
C VAL A 82 -1.13 -2.19 -10.29
N THR A 83 -2.08 -3.12 -10.11
CA THR A 83 -1.79 -4.53 -9.87
C THR A 83 -2.05 -5.34 -11.12
N THR A 84 -1.18 -6.31 -11.42
CA THR A 84 -1.41 -7.31 -12.48
C THR A 84 -1.35 -8.71 -11.88
N ASP A 85 -2.14 -9.63 -12.42
CA ASP A 85 -2.24 -11.02 -11.95
C ASP A 85 -2.87 -11.19 -10.56
N LEU A 86 -3.67 -10.21 -10.11
CA LEU A 86 -4.41 -10.23 -8.85
C LEU A 86 -5.92 -10.09 -9.12
N PRO A 87 -6.80 -10.98 -8.62
CA PRO A 87 -6.50 -12.35 -8.21
C PRO A 87 -6.41 -13.28 -9.44
N ILE A 88 -6.74 -12.77 -10.63
CA ILE A 88 -6.79 -13.51 -11.87
C ILE A 88 -5.63 -13.08 -12.76
N LYS A 89 -4.95 -14.07 -13.34
CA LYS A 89 -3.84 -13.86 -14.27
C LYS A 89 -4.27 -12.97 -15.46
N GLU A 90 -3.36 -12.11 -15.92
CA GLU A 90 -3.53 -11.16 -17.03
C GLU A 90 -4.58 -10.06 -16.80
N VAL A 91 -5.18 -9.98 -15.61
CA VAL A 91 -6.09 -8.90 -15.25
C VAL A 91 -5.29 -7.76 -14.62
N GLU A 92 -5.36 -6.59 -15.24
CA GLU A 92 -4.83 -5.36 -14.65
C GLU A 92 -5.92 -4.60 -13.90
N MET A 93 -5.58 -4.12 -12.71
CA MET A 93 -6.45 -3.26 -11.91
C MET A 93 -5.73 -1.98 -11.55
N GLN A 94 -6.40 -0.85 -11.77
CA GLN A 94 -5.92 0.45 -11.33
C GLN A 94 -6.50 0.77 -9.96
N TRP A 95 -5.62 1.09 -9.02
CA TRP A 95 -5.95 1.57 -7.70
C TRP A 95 -5.80 3.08 -7.69
N LYS A 96 -6.80 3.78 -7.17
CA LYS A 96 -6.74 5.21 -6.91
C LYS A 96 -7.26 5.48 -5.51
N ALA A 97 -6.44 6.12 -4.67
CA ALA A 97 -6.78 6.37 -3.29
C ALA A 97 -6.35 7.76 -2.86
N ASN A 98 -7.13 8.34 -1.94
CA ASN A 98 -6.80 9.55 -1.22
C ASN A 98 -6.47 9.17 0.22
N ILE A 99 -5.28 9.55 0.68
CA ILE A 99 -4.81 9.34 2.06
C ILE A 99 -5.03 10.65 2.80
N ALA A 100 -6.05 10.71 3.65
CA ALA A 100 -6.41 11.92 4.37
C ALA A 100 -5.47 12.17 5.55
N ARG A 101 -4.88 13.37 5.60
CA ARG A 101 -3.92 13.76 6.65
C ARG A 101 -4.60 14.02 8.01
N ALA A 102 -5.90 14.32 8.00
CA ALA A 102 -6.63 14.80 9.18
C ALA A 102 -7.20 13.70 10.06
N ASP A 103 -7.61 12.57 9.47
CA ASP A 103 -8.35 11.51 10.16
C ASP A 103 -7.74 10.11 9.97
N ASN A 104 -6.55 10.04 9.37
CA ASN A 104 -5.82 8.80 9.11
C ASN A 104 -6.62 7.77 8.31
N SER A 105 -7.54 8.23 7.46
CA SER A 105 -8.33 7.38 6.58
C SER A 105 -7.73 7.33 5.17
N VAL A 106 -7.97 6.21 4.50
CA VAL A 106 -7.72 6.06 3.06
C VAL A 106 -9.03 5.71 2.41
N ALA A 107 -9.45 6.47 1.41
CA ALA A 107 -10.62 6.15 0.60
C ALA A 107 -10.22 6.04 -0.86
N GLY A 108 -10.68 5.00 -1.55
CA GLY A 108 -10.25 4.76 -2.91
C GLY A 108 -11.19 3.89 -3.73
N VAL A 109 -10.78 3.66 -4.97
CA VAL A 109 -11.47 2.80 -5.92
C VAL A 109 -10.48 1.86 -6.60
N ILE A 110 -10.92 0.64 -6.87
CA ILE A 110 -10.26 -0.35 -7.72
C ILE A 110 -11.03 -0.40 -9.03
N ILE A 111 -10.35 -0.14 -10.15
CA ILE A 111 -10.95 -0.13 -11.48
C ILE A 111 -10.29 -1.22 -12.31
N VAL A 112 -11.08 -2.20 -12.76
CA VAL A 112 -10.58 -3.25 -13.65
C VAL A 112 -10.39 -2.69 -15.06
N LYS A 113 -9.22 -2.91 -15.65
CA LYS A 113 -8.97 -2.54 -17.05
C LYS A 113 -9.65 -3.55 -18.00
N PRO A 114 -10.03 -3.14 -19.21
CA PRO A 114 -10.54 -4.06 -20.22
C PRO A 114 -9.61 -5.25 -20.42
N ASN A 115 -10.15 -6.46 -20.34
CA ASN A 115 -9.39 -7.70 -20.42
C ASN A 115 -10.20 -8.77 -21.17
N LYS A 116 -9.50 -9.81 -21.65
CA LYS A 116 -10.10 -10.91 -22.43
C LYS A 116 -11.01 -11.82 -21.59
N LEU A 117 -10.82 -11.81 -20.27
CA LEU A 117 -11.52 -12.66 -19.31
C LEU A 117 -12.87 -12.07 -18.87
N LYS A 118 -13.23 -10.89 -19.39
CA LYS A 118 -14.48 -10.17 -19.09
C LYS A 118 -14.67 -9.89 -17.58
N VAL A 119 -13.57 -9.83 -16.83
CA VAL A 119 -13.59 -9.31 -15.46
C VAL A 119 -13.87 -7.82 -15.56
N THR A 120 -14.90 -7.35 -14.88
CA THR A 120 -15.33 -5.96 -14.94
C THR A 120 -15.70 -5.47 -13.55
N GLY A 121 -15.69 -4.16 -13.36
CA GLY A 121 -16.15 -3.54 -12.14
C GLY A 121 -15.32 -2.34 -11.72
N GLU A 122 -15.95 -1.53 -10.90
CA GLU A 122 -15.34 -0.50 -10.08
C GLU A 122 -15.80 -0.74 -8.65
N VAL A 123 -14.85 -0.93 -7.73
CA VAL A 123 -15.14 -1.21 -6.33
C VAL A 123 -14.51 -0.14 -5.46
N GLY A 124 -15.35 0.57 -4.71
CA GLY A 124 -14.90 1.50 -3.69
C GLY A 124 -14.39 0.77 -2.45
N PHE A 125 -13.41 1.35 -1.77
CA PHE A 125 -12.88 0.82 -0.52
C PHE A 125 -12.47 1.94 0.44
N SER A 126 -12.43 1.58 1.72
CA SER A 126 -11.93 2.44 2.78
C SER A 126 -11.01 1.66 3.70
N LEU A 127 -9.86 2.24 4.04
CA LEU A 127 -8.89 1.71 5.00
C LEU A 127 -8.66 2.73 6.11
N VAL A 128 -8.12 2.27 7.22
CA VAL A 128 -7.70 3.11 8.33
C VAL A 128 -6.23 2.86 8.60
N GLN A 129 -5.46 3.93 8.83
CA GLN A 129 -4.06 3.80 9.22
C GLN A 129 -3.96 3.10 10.58
N VAL A 130 -3.18 2.02 10.62
CA VAL A 130 -2.87 1.30 11.86
C VAL A 130 -1.60 1.88 12.47
N LYS A 131 -1.65 2.15 13.78
CA LYS A 131 -0.53 2.71 14.55
C LYS A 131 0.47 1.65 14.96
#